data_AF-A0AAV4E2Q8-F1
#
_entry.id   AF-A0AAV4E2Q8-F1
#
_cell.length_a   1.000
_cell.length_b   1.000
_cell.length_c   1.000
_cell.angle_alpha   90.00
_cell.angle_beta   90.00
_cell.angle_gamma   90.00
#
_symmetry.space_group_name_H-M   'P 1'
#
loop_
_entity.id
_entity.type
_entity.pdbx_description
1 polymer ?
#
loop_
_entity_poly.entity_id
_entity_poly.type
_entity_poly.pdbx_seq_one_letter_code
_entity_poly.pdbx_strand_id
1 'polypeptide(L)'
;MERIVLIGPNGIGKSTLLNLIRNKIQPDHGRIIHHGEINYIPQIDYTDTINNFKSAGEKRLTLIENTIWLPGSLLLLDEPTVYLDENNIENLLYLLKNYNGALLVASHDLDFINRLCQKTIILQPNKVIHFPGNYSQYLEQHQINNQSVINFNEKRELLQHKINDKIVALQQKSNNYNHFKSQKDSTRPFYLAQS
;
A
#
# COMPACT_ATOMS: atom_id res chain seq x y z
N MET A 1 14.63 -13.82 -10.71
CA MET A 1 13.97 -12.79 -11.55
C MET A 1 12.93 -12.05 -10.74
N GLU A 2 12.43 -10.91 -11.24
CA GLU A 2 11.45 -10.12 -10.51
C GLU A 2 10.07 -10.80 -10.47
N ARG A 3 9.35 -10.59 -9.36
CA ARG A 3 7.98 -11.06 -9.11
C ARG A 3 7.20 -9.88 -8.56
N ILE A 4 6.45 -9.22 -9.43
CA ILE A 4 5.76 -7.96 -9.13
C ILE A 4 4.26 -8.20 -9.17
N VAL A 5 3.56 -7.74 -8.14
CA VAL A 5 2.10 -7.69 -8.15
C VAL A 5 1.62 -6.26 -8.44
N LEU A 6 0.56 -6.16 -9.24
CA LEU A 6 -0.22 -4.95 -9.48
C LEU A 6 -1.56 -5.07 -8.76
N ILE A 7 -1.77 -4.25 -7.72
CA ILE A 7 -2.98 -4.25 -6.89
C ILE A 7 -3.71 -2.92 -7.07
N GLY A 8 -5.03 -2.94 -6.96
CA GLY A 8 -5.86 -1.74 -6.95
C GLY A 8 -7.31 -2.08 -7.20
N PRO A 9 -8.28 -1.20 -6.87
CA PRO A 9 -9.70 -1.51 -6.96
C PRO A 9 -10.15 -1.90 -8.38
N ASN A 10 -11.30 -2.55 -8.48
CA ASN A 10 -11.91 -2.84 -9.78
C ASN A 10 -12.16 -1.55 -10.56
N GLY A 11 -11.87 -1.58 -11.86
CA GLY A 11 -12.00 -0.39 -12.73
C GLY A 11 -10.85 0.61 -12.64
N ILE A 12 -9.84 0.42 -11.78
CA ILE A 12 -8.68 1.35 -11.70
C ILE A 12 -7.76 1.31 -12.94
N GLY A 13 -7.95 0.32 -13.82
CA GLY A 13 -7.18 0.18 -15.05
C GLY A 13 -6.04 -0.83 -15.01
N LYS A 14 -6.07 -1.86 -14.16
CA LYS A 14 -5.05 -2.94 -14.13
C LYS A 14 -4.87 -3.60 -15.50
N SER A 15 -5.95 -4.15 -16.06
CA SER A 15 -5.93 -4.79 -17.38
C SER A 15 -5.58 -3.78 -18.48
N THR A 16 -6.00 -2.52 -18.36
CA THR A 16 -5.60 -1.44 -19.27
C THR A 16 -4.10 -1.20 -19.23
N LEU A 17 -3.48 -1.20 -18.05
CA LEU A 17 -2.04 -1.07 -17.90
C LEU A 17 -1.31 -2.27 -18.52
N LEU A 18 -1.80 -3.50 -18.33
CA LEU A 18 -1.24 -4.67 -19.01
C LEU A 18 -1.35 -4.53 -20.53
N ASN A 19 -2.47 -4.02 -21.05
CA ASN A 19 -2.70 -3.75 -22.48
C ASN A 19 -1.74 -2.70 -23.05
N LEU A 20 -1.46 -1.66 -22.27
CA LEU A 20 -0.47 -0.64 -22.58
C LEU A 20 0.94 -1.25 -22.65
N ILE A 21 1.33 -2.05 -21.65
CA ILE A 21 2.66 -2.72 -21.61
C ILE A 21 2.86 -3.62 -22.83
N ARG A 22 1.84 -4.38 -23.22
CA ARG A 22 1.88 -5.28 -24.39
C ARG A 22 1.62 -4.57 -25.74
N ASN A 23 1.66 -3.24 -25.80
CA ASN A 23 1.43 -2.43 -27.00
C ASN A 23 0.10 -2.69 -27.72
N LYS A 24 -0.94 -3.16 -27.01
CA LYS A 24 -2.30 -3.33 -27.56
C LYS A 24 -3.12 -2.04 -27.51
N ILE A 25 -2.73 -1.12 -26.62
CA ILE A 25 -3.27 0.24 -26.52
C ILE A 25 -2.05 1.18 -26.53
N GLN A 26 -2.18 2.34 -27.18
CA GLN A 26 -1.14 3.37 -27.15
C GLN A 26 -1.42 4.36 -26.00
N PRO A 27 -0.39 4.85 -25.31
CA PRO A 27 -0.57 5.91 -24.34
C PRO A 27 -0.88 7.24 -25.06
N ASP A 28 -1.79 8.04 -24.52
CA ASP A 28 -2.07 9.40 -25.04
C ASP A 28 -0.84 10.31 -24.92
N HIS A 29 -0.05 10.11 -23.85
CA HIS A 29 1.18 10.82 -23.56
C HIS A 29 2.26 9.91 -22.99
N GLY A 30 3.53 10.24 -23.24
CA GLY A 30 4.67 9.48 -22.76
C GLY A 30 5.02 8.30 -23.67
N ARG A 31 5.76 7.32 -23.13
CA ARG A 31 6.26 6.17 -23.89
C ARG A 31 6.34 4.92 -23.02
N ILE A 32 6.11 3.78 -23.64
CA ILE A 32 6.30 2.46 -23.04
C ILE A 32 7.42 1.79 -23.83
N ILE A 33 8.47 1.40 -23.13
CA ILE A 33 9.64 0.73 -23.71
C ILE A 33 9.86 -0.54 -22.93
N HIS A 34 9.91 -1.66 -23.64
CA HIS A 34 10.32 -2.95 -23.11
C HIS A 34 11.18 -3.67 -24.15
N HIS A 35 11.94 -4.66 -23.70
CA HIS A 35 12.82 -5.46 -24.55
C HIS A 35 12.53 -6.94 -24.33
N GLY A 36 12.50 -7.69 -25.43
CA GLY A 36 12.20 -9.12 -25.43
C GLY A 36 10.70 -9.42 -25.61
N GLU A 37 10.40 -10.71 -25.65
CA GLU A 37 9.04 -11.21 -25.85
C GLU A 37 8.22 -11.12 -24.55
N ILE A 38 6.98 -10.67 -24.69
CA ILE A 38 5.99 -10.59 -23.61
C ILE A 38 4.91 -11.63 -23.85
N ASN A 39 4.79 -12.57 -22.92
CA ASN A 39 3.67 -13.50 -22.89
C ASN A 39 2.57 -12.94 -21.99
N TYR A 40 1.31 -13.17 -22.37
CA TYR A 40 0.16 -12.61 -21.66
C TYR A 40 -0.93 -13.66 -21.47
N ILE A 41 -1.41 -13.77 -20.22
CA ILE A 41 -2.50 -14.66 -19.83
C ILE A 41 -3.69 -13.79 -19.40
N PRO A 42 -4.78 -13.77 -20.17
CA PRO A 42 -5.95 -12.96 -19.85
C PRO A 42 -6.74 -13.52 -18.66
N GLN A 43 -7.59 -12.67 -18.08
CA GLN A 43 -8.55 -13.10 -17.07
C GLN A 43 -9.52 -14.14 -17.62
N ILE A 44 -10.07 -13.89 -18.81
CA ILE A 44 -10.97 -14.82 -19.52
C ILE A 44 -10.31 -15.19 -20.84
N ASP A 45 -10.16 -16.48 -21.09
CA ASP A 45 -9.79 -17.02 -22.38
C ASP A 45 -11.04 -17.51 -23.12
N TYR A 46 -11.34 -16.88 -24.25
CA TYR A 46 -12.49 -17.22 -25.10
C TYR A 46 -12.14 -18.25 -26.18
N THR A 47 -10.88 -18.68 -26.28
CA THR A 47 -10.42 -19.59 -27.34
C THR A 47 -10.82 -21.05 -27.11
N ASP A 48 -11.41 -21.37 -25.96
CA ASP A 48 -11.60 -22.73 -25.49
C ASP A 48 -12.93 -23.37 -25.95
N THR A 49 -13.21 -23.29 -27.25
CA THR A 49 -14.33 -23.99 -27.89
C THR A 49 -14.04 -25.49 -28.13
N ILE A 50 -12.80 -25.94 -27.90
CA ILE A 50 -12.32 -27.24 -28.41
C ILE A 50 -12.31 -28.35 -27.34
N ASN A 51 -12.31 -28.03 -26.03
CA ASN A 51 -12.25 -29.03 -24.95
C ASN A 51 -13.45 -28.95 -23.99
N ASN A 52 -14.61 -29.45 -24.39
CA ASN A 52 -15.82 -29.43 -23.54
C ASN A 52 -15.75 -30.31 -22.28
N PHE A 53 -14.73 -31.16 -22.13
CA PHE A 53 -14.61 -32.09 -21.00
C PHE A 53 -13.72 -31.57 -19.85
N LYS A 54 -12.91 -30.53 -20.06
CA LYS A 54 -12.07 -29.94 -19.00
C LYS A 54 -12.84 -28.89 -18.21
N SER A 55 -12.65 -28.87 -16.89
CA SER A 55 -13.18 -27.80 -16.04
C SER A 55 -12.55 -26.45 -16.38
N ALA A 56 -13.19 -25.34 -16.01
CA ALA A 56 -12.65 -24.00 -16.22
C ALA A 56 -11.25 -23.82 -15.59
N GLY A 57 -11.01 -24.44 -14.43
CA GLY A 57 -9.72 -24.40 -13.76
C GLY A 57 -8.63 -25.20 -14.49
N GLU A 58 -8.95 -26.41 -14.96
CA GLU A 58 -8.01 -27.24 -15.73
C GLU A 58 -7.61 -26.57 -17.07
N LYS A 59 -8.58 -25.94 -17.72
CA LYS A 59 -8.36 -25.14 -18.93
C LYS A 59 -7.38 -24.00 -18.68
N ARG A 60 -7.60 -23.25 -17.59
CA ARG A 60 -6.72 -22.17 -17.15
C ARG A 60 -5.31 -22.66 -16.83
N LEU A 61 -5.18 -23.77 -16.10
CA LEU A 61 -3.87 -24.34 -15.79
C LEU A 61 -3.15 -24.79 -17.07
N THR A 62 -3.86 -25.45 -17.99
CA THR A 62 -3.32 -25.86 -19.29
C THR A 62 -2.82 -24.65 -20.10
N LEU A 63 -3.58 -23.55 -20.14
CA LEU A 63 -3.17 -22.32 -20.80
C LEU A 63 -1.88 -21.76 -20.19
N ILE A 64 -1.80 -21.72 -18.86
CA ILE A 64 -0.64 -21.21 -18.14
C ILE A 64 0.59 -22.08 -18.39
N GLU A 65 0.45 -23.40 -18.29
CA GLU A 65 1.52 -24.36 -18.58
C GLU A 65 2.06 -24.16 -19.99
N ASN A 66 1.18 -24.14 -21.01
CA ASN A 66 1.59 -23.93 -22.40
C ASN A 66 2.29 -22.59 -22.62
N THR A 67 1.87 -21.54 -21.92
CA THR A 67 2.43 -20.20 -22.06
C THR A 67 3.80 -20.06 -21.39
N ILE A 68 4.01 -20.73 -20.25
CA ILE A 68 5.27 -20.68 -19.48
C ILE A 68 6.46 -21.23 -20.28
N TRP A 69 6.22 -22.17 -21.19
CA TRP A 69 7.25 -22.76 -22.06
C TRP A 69 7.57 -21.92 -23.30
N LEU A 70 6.78 -20.90 -23.61
CA LEU A 70 7.06 -20.01 -24.73
C LEU A 70 8.30 -19.15 -24.41
N PRO A 71 9.14 -18.83 -25.43
CA PRO A 71 10.21 -17.87 -25.24
C PRO A 71 9.63 -16.53 -24.76
N GLY A 72 10.22 -15.95 -23.72
CA GLY A 72 9.69 -14.74 -23.09
C GLY A 72 10.57 -14.27 -21.94
N SER A 73 10.82 -12.96 -21.87
CA SER A 73 11.51 -12.34 -20.73
C SER A 73 10.54 -11.87 -19.65
N LEU A 74 9.27 -11.62 -20.02
CA LEU A 74 8.22 -11.13 -19.15
C LEU A 74 6.91 -11.89 -19.39
N LEU A 75 6.32 -12.41 -18.31
CA LEU A 75 4.99 -12.99 -18.31
C LEU A 75 4.03 -12.09 -17.52
N LEU A 76 2.97 -11.66 -18.21
CA LEU A 76 1.88 -10.86 -17.68
C LEU A 76 0.70 -11.77 -17.35
N LEU A 77 0.19 -11.71 -16.13
CA LEU A 77 -0.96 -12.51 -15.69
C LEU A 77 -2.09 -11.59 -15.20
N ASP A 78 -3.28 -11.73 -15.77
CA ASP A 78 -4.48 -11.02 -15.33
C ASP A 78 -5.43 -11.98 -14.60
N GLU A 79 -5.58 -11.77 -13.30
CA GLU A 79 -6.39 -12.57 -12.37
C GLU A 79 -6.15 -14.10 -12.46
N PRO A 80 -4.90 -14.58 -12.29
CA PRO A 80 -4.51 -15.95 -12.58
C PRO A 80 -5.18 -17.04 -11.72
N THR A 81 -5.75 -16.71 -10.56
CA THR A 81 -6.40 -17.69 -9.68
C THR A 81 -7.90 -17.86 -9.91
N VAL A 82 -8.49 -17.08 -10.82
CA VAL A 82 -9.93 -17.18 -11.11
C VAL A 82 -10.27 -18.58 -11.63
N TYR A 83 -11.31 -19.19 -11.05
CA TYR A 83 -11.76 -20.56 -11.30
C TYR A 83 -10.83 -21.68 -10.82
N LEU A 84 -9.77 -21.38 -10.06
CA LEU A 84 -8.89 -22.39 -9.48
C LEU A 84 -9.34 -22.75 -8.05
N ASP A 85 -9.25 -24.03 -7.72
CA ASP A 85 -9.28 -24.50 -6.34
C ASP A 85 -7.88 -24.46 -5.71
N GLU A 86 -7.79 -24.75 -4.41
CA GLU A 86 -6.53 -24.70 -3.67
C GLU A 86 -5.43 -25.58 -4.30
N ASN A 87 -5.78 -26.80 -4.73
CA ASN A 87 -4.82 -27.72 -5.34
C ASN A 87 -4.24 -27.15 -6.64
N ASN A 88 -5.08 -26.53 -7.47
CA ASN A 88 -4.62 -25.89 -8.71
C ASN A 88 -3.86 -24.59 -8.44
N ILE A 89 -4.18 -23.85 -7.38
CA ILE A 89 -3.41 -22.70 -6.93
C ILE A 89 -1.98 -23.12 -6.53
N GLU A 90 -1.82 -24.25 -5.84
CA GLU A 90 -0.51 -24.79 -5.49
C GLU A 90 0.32 -25.16 -6.74
N ASN A 91 -0.31 -25.85 -7.69
CA ASN A 91 0.35 -26.18 -8.97
C ASN A 91 0.77 -24.92 -9.72
N LEU A 92 -0.10 -23.92 -9.78
CA LEU A 92 0.20 -22.63 -10.39
C LEU A 92 1.37 -21.92 -9.69
N LEU A 93 1.39 -21.89 -8.35
CA LEU A 93 2.49 -21.31 -7.59
C LEU A 93 3.81 -22.01 -7.88
N TYR A 94 3.80 -23.34 -7.95
CA TYR A 94 4.98 -24.13 -8.31
C TYR A 94 5.51 -23.74 -9.71
N LEU A 95 4.62 -23.68 -10.71
CA LEU A 95 5.00 -23.30 -12.08
C LEU A 95 5.59 -21.88 -12.14
N LEU A 96 4.92 -20.90 -11.51
CA LEU A 96 5.34 -19.49 -11.56
C LEU A 96 6.59 -19.20 -10.73
N LYS A 97 6.82 -19.91 -9.62
CA LYS A 97 8.06 -19.82 -8.85
C LYS A 97 9.26 -20.30 -9.65
N ASN A 98 9.10 -21.34 -10.46
CA ASN A 98 10.15 -21.91 -11.29
C ASN A 98 10.30 -21.25 -12.67
N TYR A 99 9.47 -20.28 -13.02
CA TYR A 99 9.59 -19.55 -14.28
C TYR A 99 10.86 -18.68 -14.34
N ASN A 100 11.66 -18.82 -15.39
CA ASN A 100 12.96 -18.14 -15.50
C ASN A 100 12.88 -16.67 -15.94
N GLY A 101 11.69 -16.15 -16.28
CA GLY A 101 11.47 -14.73 -16.63
C GLY A 101 10.94 -13.88 -15.47
N ALA A 102 10.71 -12.60 -15.74
CA ALA A 102 10.01 -11.70 -14.82
C ALA A 102 8.50 -11.94 -14.85
N LEU A 103 7.83 -11.75 -13.72
CA LEU A 103 6.37 -11.79 -13.63
C LEU A 103 5.81 -10.43 -13.25
N LEU A 104 4.73 -10.03 -13.94
CA LEU A 104 3.83 -8.97 -13.50
C LEU A 104 2.41 -9.53 -13.39
N VAL A 105 1.90 -9.59 -12.17
CA VAL A 105 0.63 -10.23 -11.84
C VAL A 105 -0.37 -9.17 -11.42
N ALA A 106 -1.47 -9.01 -12.15
CA ALA A 106 -2.64 -8.29 -11.65
C ALA A 106 -3.55 -9.29 -10.93
N SER A 107 -3.78 -9.12 -9.63
CA SER A 107 -4.72 -9.97 -8.91
C SER A 107 -5.28 -9.30 -7.65
N HIS A 108 -6.47 -9.75 -7.28
CA HIS A 108 -7.11 -9.45 -6.00
C HIS A 108 -6.93 -10.54 -4.93
N ASP A 109 -6.36 -11.69 -5.29
CA ASP A 109 -6.12 -12.81 -4.37
C ASP A 109 -4.89 -12.56 -3.51
N LEU A 110 -5.14 -12.16 -2.24
CA LEU A 110 -4.09 -11.75 -1.33
C LEU A 110 -3.19 -12.90 -0.89
N ASP A 111 -3.73 -14.11 -0.71
CA ASP A 111 -2.90 -15.25 -0.29
C ASP A 111 -1.91 -15.61 -1.40
N PHE A 112 -2.44 -15.80 -2.61
CA PHE A 112 -1.63 -16.15 -3.78
C PHE A 112 -0.51 -15.13 -4.05
N ILE A 113 -0.84 -13.83 -4.10
CA ILE A 113 0.15 -12.81 -4.43
C ILE A 113 1.19 -12.64 -3.33
N ASN A 114 0.85 -12.86 -2.06
CA ASN A 114 1.83 -12.78 -0.97
C ASN A 114 2.78 -13.98 -0.95
N ARG A 115 2.34 -15.13 -1.46
CA ARG A 115 3.17 -16.35 -1.62
C ARG A 115 4.06 -16.33 -2.85
N LEU A 116 3.76 -15.47 -3.84
CA LEU A 116 4.47 -15.40 -5.12
C LEU A 116 5.31 -14.12 -5.30
N CYS A 117 4.78 -12.96 -4.94
CA CYS A 117 5.34 -11.66 -5.29
C CYS A 117 6.12 -11.04 -4.14
N GLN A 118 7.23 -10.39 -4.49
CA GLN A 118 8.17 -9.75 -3.55
C GLN A 118 8.30 -8.24 -3.78
N LYS A 119 7.54 -7.71 -4.74
CA LYS A 119 7.38 -6.27 -4.99
C LYS A 119 5.92 -5.98 -5.28
N THR A 120 5.43 -4.87 -4.78
CA THR A 120 4.03 -4.47 -4.92
C THR A 120 3.95 -3.11 -5.60
N ILE A 121 3.14 -3.02 -6.65
CA ILE A 121 2.69 -1.78 -7.27
C ILE A 121 1.21 -1.62 -6.95
N ILE A 122 0.84 -0.50 -6.33
CA ILE A 122 -0.53 -0.22 -5.92
C ILE A 122 -1.06 0.95 -6.73
N LEU A 123 -2.11 0.70 -7.51
CA LEU A 123 -2.86 1.70 -8.25
C LEU A 123 -3.96 2.27 -7.35
N GLN A 124 -3.92 3.58 -7.17
CA GLN A 124 -4.93 4.38 -6.50
C GLN A 124 -5.39 5.50 -7.44
N PRO A 125 -6.56 6.12 -7.18
CA PRO A 125 -6.95 7.32 -7.92
C PRO A 125 -5.83 8.37 -7.86
N ASN A 126 -5.34 8.77 -9.04
CA ASN A 126 -4.28 9.78 -9.21
C ASN A 126 -2.92 9.45 -8.56
N LYS A 127 -2.69 8.20 -8.15
CA LYS A 127 -1.45 7.83 -7.47
C LYS A 127 -1.04 6.39 -7.76
N VAL A 128 0.24 6.19 -7.99
CA VAL A 128 0.87 4.88 -8.06
C VAL A 128 1.89 4.78 -6.94
N ILE A 129 1.81 3.71 -6.14
CA ILE A 129 2.74 3.44 -5.05
C ILE A 129 3.60 2.24 -5.45
N HIS A 130 4.91 2.39 -5.30
CA HIS A 130 5.86 1.29 -5.45
C HIS A 130 6.37 0.89 -4.07
N PHE A 131 6.29 -0.39 -3.75
CA PHE A 131 6.71 -0.94 -2.46
C PHE A 131 7.65 -2.13 -2.64
N PRO A 132 8.87 -2.11 -2.06
CA PRO A 132 9.85 -3.19 -2.17
C PRO A 132 9.55 -4.31 -1.16
N GLY A 133 8.39 -4.93 -1.30
CA GLY A 133 7.93 -6.05 -0.49
C GLY A 133 6.59 -6.58 -1.00
N ASN A 134 6.09 -7.63 -0.34
CA ASN A 134 4.75 -8.15 -0.62
C ASN A 134 3.66 -7.23 -0.03
N TYR A 135 2.40 -7.52 -0.34
CA TYR A 135 1.31 -6.66 0.05
C TYR A 135 1.02 -6.71 1.56
N SER A 136 1.20 -7.86 2.20
CA SER A 136 1.07 -7.97 3.66
C SER A 136 2.07 -7.08 4.40
N GLN A 137 3.33 -7.06 3.95
CA GLN A 137 4.36 -6.17 4.51
C GLN A 137 4.01 -4.69 4.30
N TYR A 138 3.45 -4.35 3.14
CA TYR A 138 2.94 -3.00 2.89
C TYR A 138 1.85 -2.62 3.91
N LEU A 139 0.86 -3.49 4.12
CA LEU A 139 -0.23 -3.24 5.07
C LEU A 139 0.29 -3.07 6.49
N GLU A 140 1.19 -3.95 6.94
CA GLU A 140 1.79 -3.88 8.27
C GLU A 140 2.52 -2.56 8.48
N GLN A 141 3.39 -2.17 7.54
CA GLN A 141 4.11 -0.91 7.62
C GLN A 141 3.17 0.30 7.60
N HIS A 142 2.10 0.26 6.81
CA HIS A 142 1.12 1.34 6.78
C HIS A 142 0.27 1.42 8.05
N GLN A 143 -0.06 0.30 8.68
CA GLN A 143 -0.74 0.28 9.97
C GLN A 143 0.16 0.87 11.08
N ILE A 144 1.43 0.47 11.13
CA ILE A 144 2.41 0.99 12.09
C ILE A 144 2.61 2.50 11.89
N ASN A 145 2.71 2.97 10.64
CA ASN A 145 2.83 4.40 10.34
C ASN A 145 1.59 5.18 10.80
N ASN A 146 0.38 4.65 10.56
CA ASN A 146 -0.84 5.32 11.00
C ASN A 146 -0.95 5.37 12.53
N GLN A 147 -0.64 4.27 13.23
CA GLN A 147 -0.65 4.22 14.70
C GLN A 147 0.41 5.13 15.32
N SER A 148 1.62 5.16 14.77
CA SER A 148 2.69 6.04 15.27
C SER A 148 2.36 7.51 15.07
N VAL A 149 1.72 7.89 13.96
CA VAL A 149 1.20 9.25 13.75
C VAL A 149 0.10 9.61 14.75
N ILE A 150 -0.86 8.70 15.00
CA ILE A 150 -1.92 8.90 16.00
C ILE A 150 -1.31 9.09 17.39
N ASN A 151 -0.44 8.18 17.83
CA ASN A 151 0.23 8.25 19.13
C ASN A 151 1.07 9.53 19.28
N PHE A 152 1.73 9.97 18.21
CA PHE A 152 2.49 11.21 18.21
C PHE A 152 1.59 12.44 18.39
N ASN A 153 0.43 12.47 17.71
CA ASN A 153 -0.53 13.56 17.83
C ASN A 153 -1.15 13.63 19.23
N GLU A 154 -1.57 12.50 19.81
CA GLU A 154 -2.09 12.43 21.18
C GLU A 154 -1.06 12.93 22.20
N LYS A 155 0.21 12.52 22.06
CA LYS A 155 1.28 12.97 22.95
C LYS A 155 1.52 14.48 22.84
N ARG A 156 1.38 15.07 21.64
CA ARG A 156 1.49 16.53 21.44
C ARG A 156 0.34 17.28 22.10
N GLU A 157 -0.89 16.78 21.98
CA GLU A 157 -2.07 17.37 22.64
C GLU A 157 -1.93 17.35 24.16
N LEU A 158 -1.52 16.22 24.74
CA LEU A 158 -1.26 16.10 26.18
C LEU A 158 -0.19 17.09 26.67
N LEU A 159 0.88 17.28 25.89
CA LEU A 159 1.94 18.24 26.21
C LEU A 159 1.42 19.68 26.14
N GLN A 160 0.61 20.02 25.13
CA GLN A 160 0.00 21.35 25.03
C GLN A 160 -0.92 21.64 26.21
N HIS A 161 -1.74 20.67 26.61
CA HIS A 161 -2.64 20.84 27.76
C HIS A 161 -1.86 21.09 29.05
N LYS A 162 -0.82 20.28 29.33
CA LYS A 162 0.07 20.47 30.49
C LYS A 162 0.79 21.81 30.50
N ILE A 163 1.22 22.29 29.33
CA ILE A 163 1.84 23.62 29.19
C ILE A 163 0.82 24.69 29.54
N ASN A 164 -0.40 24.58 29.02
CA ASN A 164 -1.46 25.56 29.25
C ASN A 164 -1.86 25.61 30.74
N ASP A 165 -2.00 24.46 31.39
CA ASP A 165 -2.28 24.37 32.84
C ASP A 165 -1.19 25.04 33.67
N LYS A 166 0.08 24.84 33.29
CA LYS A 166 1.22 25.52 33.94
C LYS A 166 1.17 27.03 33.76
N ILE A 167 0.83 27.51 32.57
CA ILE A 167 0.68 28.95 32.29
C ILE A 167 -0.43 29.53 33.18
N VAL A 168 -1.60 28.89 33.24
CA VAL A 168 -2.72 29.32 34.09
C VAL A 168 -2.31 29.36 35.56
N ALA A 169 -1.65 28.31 36.06
CA ALA A 169 -1.19 28.25 37.44
C ALA A 169 -0.15 29.35 37.77
N LEU A 170 0.75 29.67 36.83
CA LEU A 170 1.74 30.74 36.99
C LEU A 170 1.06 32.12 37.01
N GLN A 171 0.07 32.35 36.14
CA GLN A 171 -0.72 33.58 36.13
C GLN A 171 -1.48 33.77 37.44
N GLN A 172 -2.12 32.72 37.96
CA GLN A 172 -2.81 32.76 39.26
C GLN A 172 -1.85 33.07 40.42
N LYS A 173 -0.68 32.42 40.45
CA LYS A 173 0.36 32.70 41.47
C LYS A 173 0.88 34.13 41.39
N SER A 174 1.09 34.65 40.19
CA SER A 174 1.51 36.04 39.96
C SER A 174 0.45 37.04 40.44
N ASN A 175 -0.83 36.80 40.11
CA ASN A 175 -1.94 37.64 40.57
C ASN A 175 -2.08 37.67 42.09
N ASN A 176 -1.98 36.50 42.74
CA ASN A 176 -2.00 36.41 44.20
C ASN A 176 -0.80 37.15 44.82
N TYR A 177 0.41 36.98 44.29
CA TYR A 177 1.59 37.70 44.77
C TYR A 177 1.44 39.22 44.67
N ASN A 178 0.93 39.72 43.55
CA ASN A 178 0.67 41.15 43.35
C ASN A 178 -0.39 41.69 44.33
N HIS A 179 -1.44 40.90 44.62
CA HIS A 179 -2.46 41.24 45.61
C HIS A 179 -1.91 41.28 47.04
N PHE A 180 -1.04 40.33 47.42
CA PHE A 180 -0.37 40.34 48.73
C PHE A 180 0.62 41.50 48.87
N LYS A 181 1.33 41.86 47.78
CA LYS A 181 2.29 42.98 47.79
C LYS A 181 1.58 44.34 47.91
N SER A 182 0.44 44.53 47.24
CA SER A 182 -0.36 45.75 47.37
C SER A 182 -0.94 45.96 48.78
N GLN A 183 -1.32 44.88 49.48
CA GLN A 183 -1.81 44.97 50.87
C GLN A 183 -0.69 45.22 51.90
N LYS A 184 0.54 44.77 51.62
CA LYS A 184 1.71 45.01 52.49
C LYS A 184 2.26 46.44 52.37
N ASP A 185 2.20 47.04 51.18
CA ASP A 185 2.64 48.43 51.01
C ASP A 185 1.61 49.44 51.56
N SER A 186 0.33 49.09 51.69
CA SER A 186 -0.69 49.91 52.38
C SER A 186 -0.67 49.82 53.92
N THR A 187 0.15 48.93 54.50
CA THR A 187 0.23 48.72 55.96
C THR A 187 1.58 49.12 56.57
N ARG A 188 2.47 49.78 55.81
CA ARG A 188 3.70 50.35 56.36
C ARG A 188 3.36 51.49 57.34
N PRO A 189 3.72 51.39 58.63
CA PRO A 189 3.52 52.50 59.56
C PRO A 189 4.46 53.64 59.19
N PHE A 190 3.90 54.84 59.05
CA PHE A 190 4.64 56.10 59.01
C PHE A 190 5.34 56.30 60.37
N TYR A 191 6.59 55.83 60.50
CA TYR A 191 7.46 56.29 61.58
C TYR A 191 8.32 57.46 61.07
N LEU A 192 7.93 58.64 61.57
CA LEU A 192 8.71 59.84 61.89
C LEU A 192 9.91 60.23 61.01
N ALA A 193 9.82 61.44 60.46
CA ALA A 193 10.91 62.40 60.56
C ALA A 193 10.30 63.80 60.80
N GLN A 194 10.13 64.16 62.08
CA GLN A 194 10.22 65.55 62.49
C GLN A 194 11.70 65.92 62.54
N SER A 195 12.10 66.94 61.80
CA SER A 195 13.25 67.82 62.05
C SER A 195 13.07 69.08 61.21
#